data_AF-A0A4U9HUV6-F1
#
_entry.id   AF-A0A4U9HUV6-F1
#
_cell.length_a   1.000
_cell.length_b   1.000
_cell.length_c   1.000
_cell.angle_alpha   90.00
_cell.angle_beta   90.00
_cell.angle_gamma   90.00
#
_symmetry.space_group_name_H-M   'P 1'
#
loop_
_entity.id
_entity.type
_entity.pdbx_description
1 polymer ?
#
loop_
_entity_poly.entity_id
_entity_poly.type
_entity_poly.pdbx_seq_one_letter_code
_entity_poly.pdbx_strand_id
1 'polypeptide(L)' 'MNGFLPHIKGRIETGAEVSKIYANQRIVALADGRQYRYERMISTLVLPELIRLMGDEVPPEVRKAAKGLRHVSFAA' A
#
# COMPACT_ATOMS: atom_id res chain seq x y z
N MET A 1 10.17 -16.44 -16.36
CA MET A 1 11.22 -15.69 -15.65
C MET A 1 10.78 -15.56 -14.20
N ASN A 2 11.21 -16.45 -13.30
CA ASN A 2 10.60 -16.57 -11.97
C ASN A 2 11.28 -15.71 -10.89
N GLY A 3 12.36 -15.00 -11.21
CA GLY A 3 12.99 -14.01 -10.33
C GLY A 3 13.10 -14.49 -8.88
N PHE A 4 12.69 -13.64 -7.92
CA PHE A 4 12.70 -13.95 -6.49
C PHE A 4 11.45 -14.70 -6.00
N LEU A 5 10.43 -14.91 -6.84
CA LEU A 5 9.15 -15.49 -6.40
C LEU A 5 9.30 -16.86 -5.72
N PRO A 6 10.13 -17.81 -6.22
CA PRO A 6 10.34 -19.10 -5.57
C PRO A 6 10.97 -19.02 -4.17
N HIS A 7 11.58 -17.88 -3.81
CA HIS A 7 12.25 -17.70 -2.52
C HIS A 7 11.37 -17.02 -1.47
N ILE A 8 10.18 -16.51 -1.86
CA ILE A 8 9.26 -15.89 -0.93
C ILE A 8 8.60 -16.97 -0.08
N LYS A 9 8.77 -16.86 1.23
CA LYS A 9 8.08 -17.70 2.20
C LYS A 9 6.76 -17.04 2.58
N GLY A 10 5.65 -17.70 2.26
CA GLY A 10 4.30 -17.22 2.59
C GLY A 10 3.37 -17.27 1.39
N ARG A 11 2.17 -16.70 1.56
CA ARG A 11 1.17 -16.61 0.50
C ARG A 11 1.40 -15.35 -0.32
N ILE A 12 1.50 -15.52 -1.64
CA ILE A 12 1.45 -14.41 -2.59
C ILE A 12 0.07 -14.44 -3.22
N GLU A 13 -0.62 -13.31 -3.18
CA GLU A 13 -1.90 -13.14 -3.85
C GLU A 13 -1.74 -12.12 -4.98
N THR A 14 -2.10 -12.53 -6.20
CA THR A 14 -2.18 -11.65 -7.38
C THR A 14 -3.64 -11.34 -7.68
N GLY A 15 -3.91 -10.25 -8.40
CA GLY A 15 -5.28 -9.75 -8.59
C GLY A 15 -5.95 -9.27 -7.29
N ALA A 16 -5.14 -9.01 -6.25
CA ALA A 16 -5.58 -8.55 -4.93
C ALA A 16 -5.35 -7.04 -4.80
N GLU A 17 -6.10 -6.25 -5.57
CA GLU A 17 -5.98 -4.79 -5.53
C GLU A 17 -6.45 -4.23 -4.17
N VAL A 18 -5.62 -3.40 -3.54
CA VAL A 18 -5.95 -2.73 -2.28
C VAL A 18 -6.82 -1.50 -2.58
N SER A 19 -7.99 -1.43 -1.97
CA SER A 19 -8.94 -0.32 -2.15
C SER A 19 -8.90 0.70 -1.01
N LYS A 20 -8.57 0.26 0.21
CA LYS A 20 -8.46 1.16 1.39
C LYS A 20 -7.56 0.57 2.48
N ILE A 21 -6.87 1.45 3.21
CA ILE A 21 -6.05 1.09 4.37
C ILE A 21 -6.57 1.84 5.59
N TYR A 22 -7.01 1.09 6.60
CA TYR A 22 -7.39 1.60 7.93
C TYR A 22 -6.21 1.37 8.88
N ALA A 23 -5.27 2.30 8.88
CA ALA A 23 -4.02 2.23 9.64
C ALA A 23 -4.26 2.13 11.15
N ASN A 24 -5.21 2.90 11.69
CA ASN A 24 -5.56 2.89 13.12
C ASN A 24 -6.16 1.54 13.56
N GLN A 25 -6.92 0.91 12.67
CA GLN A 25 -7.56 -0.39 12.91
C GLN A 25 -6.65 -1.57 12.52
N ARG A 26 -5.52 -1.28 11.87
CA ARG A 26 -4.61 -2.24 11.24
C ARG A 26 -5.31 -3.19 10.28
N ILE A 27 -6.12 -2.63 9.38
CA ILE A 27 -6.88 -3.39 8.37
C ILE A 27 -6.56 -2.89 6.96
N VAL A 28 -6.42 -3.83 6.02
CA VAL A 28 -6.41 -3.57 4.58
C VAL A 28 -7.68 -4.14 3.97
N ALA A 29 -8.39 -3.33 3.19
CA ALA A 29 -9.52 -3.76 2.37
C ALA A 29 -9.08 -3.92 0.91
N LEU A 30 -9.49 -5.02 0.29
CA LEU A 30 -9.29 -5.27 -1.13
C LEU A 30 -10.52 -4.80 -1.94
N ALA A 31 -10.32 -4.59 -3.24
CA ALA A 31 -11.38 -4.19 -4.16
C ALA A 31 -12.50 -5.26 -4.29
N ASP A 32 -12.17 -6.52 -4.07
CA ASP A 32 -13.12 -7.65 -4.07
C ASP A 32 -13.93 -7.80 -2.78
N GLY A 33 -13.75 -6.89 -1.81
CA GLY A 33 -14.47 -6.86 -0.54
C GLY A 33 -13.81 -7.64 0.60
N ARG A 34 -12.75 -8.42 0.34
CA ARG A 34 -11.98 -9.08 1.41
C ARG A 34 -11.27 -8.06 2.30
N GLN A 35 -11.10 -8.40 3.57
CA GLN A 35 -10.38 -7.60 4.53
C GLN A 35 -9.35 -8.43 5.29
N TYR A 36 -8.18 -7.86 5.53
CA TYR A 36 -7.08 -8.48 6.25
C TYR A 36 -6.67 -7.60 7.42
N ARG A 37 -6.67 -8.15 8.63
CA ARG A 37 -6.05 -7.52 9.79
C ARG A 37 -4.57 -7.88 9.86
N TYR A 38 -3.73 -6.91 10.17
CA TYR A 38 -2.28 -7.11 10.29
C TYR A 38 -1.74 -6.64 11.64
N GLU A 39 -0.60 -7.19 12.03
CA GLU A 39 0.17 -6.64 13.15
C GLU A 39 1.16 -5.59 12.64
N ARG A 40 1.86 -5.91 11.54
CA ARG A 40 2.83 -5.05 10.86
C ARG A 40 2.58 -5.08 9.36
N MET A 41 2.74 -3.92 8.72
CA MET A 41 2.64 -3.75 7.27
C MET A 41 3.94 -3.16 6.74
N ILE A 42 4.45 -3.75 5.66
CA ILE A 42 5.47 -3.13 4.82
C ILE A 42 4.78 -2.74 3.52
N SER A 43 4.62 -1.45 3.27
CA SER A 43 4.11 -0.94 2.00
C SER A 43 5.26 -0.65 1.06
N THR A 44 5.23 -1.27 -0.11
CA THR A 44 6.09 -0.93 -1.26
C THR A 44 5.36 -0.08 -2.29
N LEU A 45 4.10 0.30 -2.02
CA LEU A 45 3.37 1.25 -2.85
C LEU A 45 4.09 2.59 -2.86
N VAL A 46 4.02 3.29 -4.01
CA VAL A 46 4.51 4.66 -4.11
C VAL A 46 3.77 5.54 -3.09
N LEU A 47 4.50 6.47 -2.47
CA LEU A 47 3.96 7.24 -1.35
C LEU A 47 2.66 8.01 -1.69
N PRO A 48 2.48 8.62 -2.88
CA PRO A 48 1.21 9.27 -3.22
C PRO A 48 0.02 8.31 -3.21
N GLU A 49 0.22 7.08 -3.69
CA GLU A 49 -0.81 6.05 -3.74
C GLU A 49 -1.14 5.52 -2.35
N LEU A 50 -0.11 5.29 -1.52
CA LEU A 50 -0.30 4.93 -0.12
C LEU A 50 -1.12 6.00 0.63
N ILE A 51 -0.83 7.28 0.40
CA ILE A 51 -1.57 8.40 1.00
C ILE A 51 -3.02 8.41 0.52
N ARG A 52 -3.26 8.18 -0.78
CA ARG A 52 -4.60 8.09 -1.36
C ARG A 52 -5.43 6.98 -0.69
N LEU A 53 -4.83 5.81 -0.47
CA LEU A 53 -5.48 4.63 0.12
C LEU A 53 -5.75 4.77 1.62
N MET A 54 -4.89 5.49 2.35
CA MET A 54 -5.05 5.74 3.80
C MET A 54 -5.95 6.95 4.10
N GLY A 55 -6.05 7.91 3.18
CA GLY A 55 -6.90 9.10 3.34
C GLY A 55 -6.55 9.95 4.56
N ASP A 56 -7.53 10.20 5.42
CA ASP A 56 -7.39 11.09 6.58
C ASP A 56 -6.48 10.51 7.67
N GLU A 57 -6.30 9.18 7.72
CA GLU A 57 -5.47 8.49 8.71
C GLU A 57 -3.96 8.65 8.47
N VAL A 58 -3.54 9.28 7.37
CA VAL A 58 -2.12 9.59 7.13
C VAL A 58 -1.64 10.62 8.17
N PRO A 59 -0.48 10.44 8.81
CA PRO A 59 0.05 11.48 9.70
C PRO A 59 0.36 12.79 8.95
N PRO A 60 0.08 13.98 9.54
CA PRO A 60 0.32 15.27 8.89
C PRO A 60 1.76 15.47 8.38
N GLU A 61 2.76 15.00 9.14
CA GLU A 61 4.16 15.04 8.79
C GLU A 61 4.48 14.22 7.53
N VAL A 62 3.82 13.08 7.35
CA VAL A 62 3.95 12.24 6.16
C VAL A 62 3.34 12.94 4.95
N ARG A 63 2.15 13.55 5.11
CA ARG A 63 1.53 14.36 4.04
C ARG A 63 2.42 15.54 3.64
N LYS A 64 3.04 16.22 4.60
CA LYS A 64 3.97 17.32 4.35
C LYS A 64 5.22 16.85 3.60
N ALA A 65 5.82 15.75 4.04
CA ALA A 65 7.00 15.18 3.39
C ALA A 65 6.70 14.75 1.95
N ALA A 66 5.54 14.11 1.72
CA ALA A 66 5.13 13.66 0.39
C ALA A 66 4.97 14.82 -0.60
N LYS A 67 4.46 15.97 -0.17
CA LYS A 67 4.37 17.19 -1.01
C LYS A 67 5.74 17.72 -1.46
N GLY A 68 6.81 17.41 -0.73
CA GLY A 68 8.17 17.81 -1.05
C GLY A 68 8.92 16.83 -1.95
N LEU A 69 8.36 15.65 -2.23
CA LEU A 69 9.01 14.65 -3.07
C LEU A 69 8.88 15.00 -4.55
N ARG A 70 9.98 14.89 -5.27
CA ARG A 70 9.95 14.86 -6.73
C ARG A 70 9.53 13.47 -7.16
N HIS A 71 8.37 13.36 -7.78
CA HIS A 71 7.90 12.14 -8.43
C HIS A 71 7.79 12.42 -9.92
N VAL A 72 8.40 11.56 -10.73
CA VAL A 72 8.25 11.59 -12.19
C VAL A 72 7.12 10.63 -12.54
N SER A 73 6.00 11.18 -13.02
CA SER A 73 4.96 10.37 -13.64
C SER A 73 5.40 10.05 -15.06
N PHE A 74 5.68 8.78 -15.35
CA PHE A 74 5.81 8.32 -16.73
C PHE A 74 4.41 8.00 -17.24
N ALA A 75 3.88 8.86 -18.11
CA ALA A 75 2.72 8.49 -18.92
C ALA A 75 3.22 7.54 -20.01
N ALA A 76 2.66 6.33 -20.06
CA ALA A 76 2.87 5.38 -21.15
C ALA A 76 1.97 5.73 -22.34
#